data_AF-A0A8S3INR3-F1
#
_entry.id   AF-A0A8S3INR3-F1
#
_cell.length_a   1.000
_cell.length_b   1.000
_cell.length_c   1.000
_cell.angle_alpha   90.00
_cell.angle_beta   90.00
_cell.angle_gamma   90.00
#
_symmetry.space_group_name_H-M   'P 1'
#
loop_
_entity.id
_entity.type
_entity.pdbx_description
1 polymer ?
#
loop_
_entity_poly.entity_id
_entity_poly.type
_entity_poly.pdbx_seq_one_letter_code
_entity_poly.pdbx_strand_id
1 'polypeptide(L)'
;MYIKNLVASEQIVYDHIQGLIRIVGYKPFHERITSQWCNEETILIDSTFIFFMGALMQIKNLACFIRSETSLSNIILAIAQKSCYDRISVCGYGILAEILSDEQLKQVQITDNISDFFFRILELAWSHPTQRYKRIPIPQLLTGFLTVSKNDAIQQKTANLNKLSLLIEMSEKYPITLDILWSLSFNEDIQQQLRSNRLFMSKLARLKEKYSNEKMRKIIFGILWNLESCHQDRPTSDFIDEKTFD
;
A
#
# COMPACT_ATOMS: atom_id res chain seq x y z
N MET A 1 2.45 -38.11 12.66
CA MET A 1 3.77 -37.47 12.84
C MET A 1 3.93 -36.16 12.05
N TYR A 2 3.26 -35.96 10.90
CA TYR A 2 3.40 -34.75 10.09
C TYR A 2 2.76 -33.46 10.65
N ILE A 3 1.63 -33.55 11.37
CA ILE A 3 0.92 -32.36 11.89
C ILE A 3 1.72 -31.66 13.01
N LYS A 4 2.40 -32.42 13.88
CA LYS A 4 3.27 -31.84 14.93
C LYS A 4 4.45 -31.06 14.36
N ASN A 5 4.98 -31.46 13.20
CA ASN A 5 6.07 -30.74 12.54
C ASN A 5 5.60 -29.44 11.89
N LEU A 6 4.38 -29.40 11.34
CA LEU A 6 3.76 -28.16 10.84
C LEU A 6 3.55 -27.14 11.97
N VAL A 7 2.95 -27.57 13.08
CA VAL A 7 2.72 -26.69 14.25
C VAL A 7 4.03 -26.24 14.91
N ALA A 8 5.02 -27.13 15.03
CA ALA A 8 6.35 -26.77 15.57
C ALA A 8 7.12 -25.81 14.65
N SER A 9 7.00 -25.98 13.32
CA SER A 9 7.62 -25.07 12.35
C SER A 9 7.01 -23.67 12.39
N GLU A 10 5.70 -23.58 12.60
CA GLU A 10 5.02 -22.29 12.78
C GLU A 10 5.48 -21.59 14.06
N GLN A 11 5.58 -22.32 15.18
CA GLN A 11 6.05 -21.74 16.45
C GLN A 11 7.47 -21.16 16.34
N ILE A 12 8.40 -21.90 15.71
CA ILE A 12 9.78 -21.42 15.51
C ILE A 12 9.80 -20.11 14.71
N VAL A 13 8.93 -19.99 13.71
CA VAL A 13 8.84 -18.77 12.90
C VAL A 13 8.28 -17.62 13.72
N TYR A 14 7.24 -17.84 14.52
CA TYR A 14 6.71 -16.80 15.41
C TYR A 14 7.72 -16.36 16.47
N ASP A 15 8.48 -17.28 17.05
CA ASP A 15 9.56 -16.98 18.00
C ASP A 15 10.67 -16.16 17.33
N HIS A 16 11.03 -16.50 16.09
CA HIS A 16 12.01 -15.74 15.31
C HIS A 16 11.51 -14.32 15.01
N ILE A 17 10.24 -14.18 14.62
CA ILE A 17 9.60 -12.89 14.39
C ILE A 17 9.61 -12.06 15.67
N GLN A 18 9.26 -12.63 16.82
CA GLN A 18 9.36 -11.93 18.10
C GLN A 18 10.79 -11.48 18.42
N GLY A 19 11.79 -12.32 18.13
CA GLY A 19 13.20 -11.95 18.26
C GLY A 19 13.56 -10.73 17.41
N LEU A 20 13.17 -10.73 16.14
CA LEU A 20 13.36 -9.59 15.24
C LEU A 20 12.63 -8.34 15.71
N ILE A 21 11.39 -8.48 16.22
CA ILE A 21 10.61 -7.36 16.79
C ILE A 21 11.36 -6.74 17.97
N ARG A 22 11.96 -7.55 18.86
CA ARG A 22 12.75 -7.04 19.98
C ARG A 22 14.00 -6.28 19.51
N ILE A 23 14.67 -6.80 18.47
CA ILE A 23 15.84 -6.15 17.86
C ILE A 23 15.45 -4.80 17.26
N VAL A 24 14.42 -4.75 16.41
CA VAL A 24 13.96 -3.48 15.84
C VAL A 24 13.28 -2.59 16.86
N GLY A 25 12.85 -3.11 18.00
CA GLY A 25 12.32 -2.31 19.12
C GLY A 25 13.39 -1.56 19.91
N TYR A 26 14.68 -1.85 19.70
CA TYR A 26 15.77 -1.22 20.42
C TYR A 26 16.02 0.22 19.91
N LYS A 27 15.48 1.20 20.66
CA LYS A 27 15.48 2.62 20.30
C LYS A 27 16.83 3.21 19.85
N PRO A 28 17.99 2.86 20.47
CA PRO A 28 19.27 3.39 20.02
C PRO A 28 19.61 3.07 18.56
N PHE A 29 19.06 2.00 17.99
CA PHE A 29 19.24 1.72 16.56
C PHE A 29 18.50 2.71 15.67
N HIS A 30 17.35 3.24 16.12
CA HIS A 30 16.55 4.20 15.36
C HIS A 30 17.28 5.52 15.17
N GLU A 31 18.00 5.95 16.21
CA GLU A 31 18.77 7.20 16.23
C GLU A 31 20.03 7.14 15.36
N ARG A 32 20.46 5.93 14.98
CA ARG A 32 21.64 5.68 14.14
C ARG A 32 21.31 5.33 12.70
N ILE A 33 20.06 5.42 12.29
CA ILE A 33 19.69 5.25 10.89
C ILE A 33 20.31 6.41 10.10
N THR A 34 21.07 6.08 9.06
CA THR A 34 21.70 7.06 8.17
C THR A 34 21.03 7.05 6.80
N SER A 35 21.17 8.12 6.02
CA SER A 35 20.55 8.23 4.69
C SER A 35 21.16 7.30 3.64
N GLN A 36 22.19 6.56 4.00
CA GLN A 36 22.90 5.61 3.14
C GLN A 36 22.93 4.23 3.78
N TRP A 37 23.00 3.20 2.93
CA TRP A 37 23.09 1.82 3.39
C TRP A 37 24.54 1.46 3.73
N CYS A 38 25.07 2.04 4.81
CA CYS A 38 26.51 1.95 5.13
C CYS A 38 26.82 1.47 6.56
N ASN A 39 25.98 1.75 7.54
CA ASN A 39 26.18 1.29 8.92
C ASN A 39 25.31 0.08 9.26
N GLU A 40 25.76 -0.67 10.27
CA GLU A 40 25.14 -1.91 10.70
C GLU A 40 23.68 -1.71 11.11
N GLU A 41 23.35 -0.62 11.82
CA GLU A 41 21.99 -0.36 12.27
C GLU A 41 21.02 -0.12 11.10
N THR A 42 21.44 0.66 10.09
CA THR A 42 20.63 0.88 8.88
C THR A 42 20.46 -0.42 8.11
N ILE A 43 21.53 -1.21 7.96
CA ILE A 43 21.49 -2.50 7.25
C ILE A 43 20.55 -3.48 7.96
N LEU A 44 20.62 -3.55 9.29
CA LEU A 44 19.82 -4.45 10.11
C LEU A 44 18.34 -4.09 10.07
N ILE A 45 17.99 -2.82 10.29
CA ILE A 45 16.59 -2.37 10.27
C ILE A 45 16.00 -2.58 8.88
N ASP A 46 16.71 -2.16 7.83
CA ASP A 46 16.27 -2.29 6.45
C ASP A 46 16.05 -3.77 6.05
N SER A 47 17.01 -4.64 6.36
CA SER A 47 16.89 -6.08 6.05
C SER A 47 15.74 -6.72 6.81
N THR A 48 15.52 -6.32 8.06
CA THR A 48 14.41 -6.81 8.88
C THR A 48 13.06 -6.35 8.34
N PHE A 49 12.95 -5.10 7.88
CA PHE A 49 11.72 -4.59 7.27
C PHE A 49 11.40 -5.30 5.94
N ILE A 50 12.42 -5.55 5.10
CA ILE A 50 12.26 -6.34 3.88
C ILE A 50 11.79 -7.76 4.22
N PHE A 51 12.36 -8.38 5.26
CA PHE A 51 11.92 -9.69 5.73
C PHE A 51 10.45 -9.66 6.18
N PHE A 52 10.03 -8.69 7.01
CA PHE A 52 8.65 -8.58 7.44
C PHE A 52 7.67 -8.39 6.29
N MET A 53 8.00 -7.55 5.31
CA MET A 53 7.20 -7.40 4.08
C MET A 53 7.01 -8.76 3.38
N GLY A 54 8.08 -9.52 3.19
CA GLY A 54 8.00 -10.85 2.58
C GLY A 54 7.20 -11.85 3.42
N ALA A 55 7.43 -11.88 4.73
CA ALA A 55 6.77 -12.78 5.66
C ALA A 55 5.26 -12.54 5.74
N LEU A 56 4.83 -11.27 5.80
CA LEU A 56 3.42 -10.88 5.80
C LEU A 56 2.67 -11.34 4.55
N MET A 57 3.35 -11.36 3.39
CA MET A 57 2.76 -11.84 2.14
C MET A 57 2.68 -13.37 2.04
N GLN A 58 3.57 -14.11 2.73
CA GLN A 58 3.71 -15.56 2.56
C GLN A 58 3.08 -16.36 3.70
N ILE A 59 3.06 -15.83 4.92
CA ILE A 59 2.66 -16.56 6.12
C ILE A 59 1.22 -16.21 6.46
N LYS A 60 0.34 -17.21 6.34
CA LYS A 60 -1.07 -17.08 6.69
C LYS A 60 -1.22 -16.70 8.17
N ASN A 61 -2.11 -15.75 8.46
CA ASN A 61 -2.42 -15.26 9.81
C ASN A 61 -1.31 -14.49 10.54
N LEU A 62 -0.12 -14.28 9.94
CA LEU A 62 0.94 -13.53 10.59
C LEU A 62 0.51 -12.10 10.96
N ALA A 63 -0.24 -11.43 10.08
CA ALA A 63 -0.77 -10.11 10.37
C ALA A 63 -1.67 -10.11 11.63
N CYS A 64 -2.47 -11.17 11.84
CA CYS A 64 -3.32 -11.31 13.01
C CYS A 64 -2.49 -11.47 14.29
N PHE A 65 -1.47 -12.35 14.25
CA PHE A 65 -0.54 -12.53 15.37
C PHE A 65 0.18 -11.21 15.73
N ILE A 66 0.68 -10.48 14.74
CA ILE A 66 1.37 -9.21 14.97
C ILE A 66 0.42 -8.20 15.63
N ARG A 67 -0.84 -8.13 15.19
CA ARG A 67 -1.86 -7.25 15.76
C ARG A 67 -2.19 -7.56 17.21
N SER A 68 -2.31 -8.83 17.57
CA SER A 68 -2.78 -9.22 18.92
C SER A 68 -1.67 -9.30 19.94
N GLU A 69 -0.46 -9.72 19.54
CA GLU A 69 0.60 -10.11 20.48
C GLU A 69 1.81 -9.17 20.53
N THR A 70 1.84 -8.09 19.75
CA THR A 70 3.08 -7.31 19.58
C THR A 70 2.88 -5.80 19.57
N SER A 71 3.93 -5.06 19.93
CA SER A 71 4.01 -3.60 19.79
C SER A 71 4.59 -3.15 18.44
N LEU A 72 4.66 -4.06 17.47
CA LEU A 72 5.40 -3.82 16.22
C LEU A 72 4.88 -2.61 15.44
N SER A 73 3.57 -2.40 15.39
CA SER A 73 2.98 -1.25 14.70
C SER A 73 3.52 0.07 15.24
N ASN A 74 3.62 0.22 16.56
CA ASN A 74 4.14 1.45 17.17
C ASN A 74 5.65 1.62 16.91
N ILE A 75 6.40 0.52 16.95
CA ILE A 75 7.84 0.51 16.65
C ILE A 75 8.09 0.93 15.20
N ILE A 76 7.39 0.30 14.25
CA ILE A 76 7.55 0.58 12.82
C ILE A 76 7.12 2.00 12.51
N LEU A 77 6.01 2.48 13.09
CA LEU A 77 5.57 3.85 12.89
C LEU A 77 6.64 4.86 13.34
N ALA A 78 7.20 4.67 14.53
CA ALA A 78 8.25 5.54 15.04
C ALA A 78 9.52 5.53 14.16
N ILE A 79 9.92 4.35 13.65
CA ILE A 79 11.05 4.21 12.73
C ILE A 79 10.75 4.89 11.39
N ALA A 80 9.59 4.61 10.80
CA ALA A 80 9.24 5.07 9.47
C ALA A 80 9.14 6.61 9.39
N GLN A 81 8.62 7.24 10.44
CA GLN A 81 8.51 8.70 10.56
C GLN A 81 9.86 9.38 10.80
N LYS A 82 10.79 8.74 11.53
CA LYS A 82 12.10 9.33 11.87
C LYS A 82 13.20 9.02 10.87
N SER A 83 13.07 7.94 10.12
CA SER A 83 14.12 7.44 9.25
C SER A 83 14.48 8.47 8.18
N CYS A 84 15.77 8.80 8.08
CA CYS A 84 16.32 9.54 6.95
C CYS A 84 16.73 8.62 5.78
N TYR A 85 16.52 7.31 5.91
CA TYR A 85 16.65 6.35 4.83
C TYR A 85 15.29 6.01 4.25
N ASP A 86 14.99 6.60 3.10
CA ASP A 86 13.67 6.55 2.49
C ASP A 86 13.12 5.12 2.27
N ARG A 87 13.99 4.13 2.01
CA ARG A 87 13.58 2.72 1.81
C ARG A 87 13.03 2.12 3.11
N ILE A 88 13.63 2.42 4.27
CA ILE A 88 13.11 1.99 5.56
C ILE A 88 11.72 2.61 5.80
N SER A 89 11.54 3.89 5.47
CA SER A 89 10.24 4.55 5.60
C SER A 89 9.19 3.85 4.74
N VAL A 90 9.45 3.65 3.44
CA VAL A 90 8.48 2.97 2.54
C VAL A 90 8.16 1.55 2.98
N CYS A 91 9.17 0.75 3.33
CA CYS A 91 8.92 -0.60 3.83
C CYS A 91 8.16 -0.56 5.15
N GLY A 92 8.43 0.41 6.02
CA GLY A 92 7.71 0.59 7.29
C GLY A 92 6.23 0.86 7.06
N TYR A 93 5.89 1.84 6.21
CA TYR A 93 4.49 2.09 5.87
C TYR A 93 3.83 0.92 5.15
N GLY A 94 4.58 0.20 4.29
CA GLY A 94 4.12 -1.03 3.65
C GLY A 94 3.87 -2.19 4.62
N ILE A 95 4.53 -2.22 5.78
CA ILE A 95 4.22 -3.19 6.84
C ILE A 95 3.01 -2.72 7.65
N LEU A 96 2.98 -1.44 8.07
CA LEU A 96 1.87 -0.85 8.82
C LEU A 96 0.53 -1.06 8.11
N ALA A 97 0.56 -0.90 6.80
CA ALA A 97 -0.49 -1.25 5.87
C ALA A 97 -1.17 -2.61 6.07
N GLU A 98 -0.39 -3.66 6.30
CA GLU A 98 -0.89 -5.03 6.44
C GLU A 98 -1.41 -5.33 7.86
N ILE A 99 -0.93 -4.55 8.84
CA ILE A 99 -1.17 -4.82 10.26
C ILE A 99 -2.17 -3.84 10.89
N LEU A 100 -2.32 -2.62 10.39
CA LEU A 100 -3.27 -1.64 10.92
C LEU A 100 -4.67 -1.80 10.30
N SER A 101 -5.71 -1.36 11.03
CA SER A 101 -7.04 -1.19 10.43
C SER A 101 -7.10 0.05 9.53
N ASP A 102 -8.12 0.13 8.67
CA ASP A 102 -8.31 1.30 7.80
C ASP A 102 -8.49 2.60 8.62
N GLU A 103 -9.15 2.55 9.79
CA GLU A 103 -9.29 3.69 10.71
C GLU A 103 -7.95 4.11 11.31
N GLN A 104 -7.10 3.15 11.70
CA GLN A 104 -5.78 3.43 12.24
C GLN A 104 -4.85 4.00 11.16
N LEU A 105 -4.91 3.49 9.93
CA LEU A 105 -4.14 4.01 8.79
C LEU A 105 -4.48 5.47 8.46
N LYS A 106 -5.75 5.88 8.62
CA LYS A 106 -6.15 7.28 8.45
C LYS A 106 -5.51 8.23 9.47
N GLN A 107 -5.18 7.72 10.66
CA GLN A 107 -4.56 8.51 11.74
C GLN A 107 -3.03 8.56 11.64
N VAL A 108 -2.42 7.70 10.82
CA VAL A 108 -0.97 7.69 10.63
C VAL A 108 -0.54 9.01 9.98
N GLN A 109 0.32 9.77 10.67
CA GLN A 109 1.02 10.88 10.06
C GLN A 109 2.09 10.33 9.11
N ILE A 110 1.75 10.35 7.83
CA ILE A 110 2.63 9.94 6.74
C ILE A 110 3.48 11.17 6.38
N THR A 111 4.80 11.03 6.37
CA THR A 111 5.69 12.16 6.05
C THR A 111 5.52 12.59 4.59
N ASP A 112 5.54 13.91 4.35
CA ASP A 112 5.23 14.51 3.04
C ASP A 112 6.12 14.03 1.89
N ASN A 113 7.30 13.50 2.20
CA ASN A 113 8.30 13.02 1.25
C ASN A 113 8.04 11.60 0.71
N ILE A 114 7.06 10.87 1.24
CA ILE A 114 6.85 9.46 0.86
C ILE A 114 6.30 9.31 -0.55
N SER A 115 5.35 10.14 -0.96
CA SER A 115 4.87 10.11 -2.34
C SER A 115 5.99 10.47 -3.32
N ASP A 116 6.76 11.52 -3.02
CA ASP A 116 7.90 11.98 -3.86
C ASP A 116 8.93 10.86 -4.01
N PHE A 117 9.30 10.23 -2.90
CA PHE A 117 10.24 9.12 -2.89
C PHE A 117 9.67 7.88 -3.60
N PHE A 118 8.42 7.53 -3.34
CA PHE A 118 7.76 6.37 -3.94
C PHE A 118 7.76 6.47 -5.45
N PHE A 119 7.29 7.60 -6.00
CA PHE A 119 7.27 7.79 -7.44
C PHE A 119 8.69 7.80 -8.02
N ARG A 120 9.67 8.39 -7.32
CA ARG A 120 11.09 8.33 -7.74
C ARG A 120 11.61 6.88 -7.84
N ILE A 121 11.37 6.04 -6.84
CA ILE A 121 11.84 4.63 -6.90
C ILE A 121 11.04 3.80 -7.88
N LEU A 122 9.75 4.12 -8.09
CA LEU A 122 8.92 3.42 -9.06
C LEU A 122 9.38 3.72 -10.49
N GLU A 123 9.73 4.97 -10.78
CA GLU A 123 10.33 5.37 -12.08
C GLU A 123 11.67 4.67 -12.31
N LEU A 124 12.55 4.62 -11.30
CA LEU A 124 13.82 3.91 -11.37
C LEU A 124 13.61 2.40 -11.57
N ALA A 125 12.62 1.80 -10.90
CA ALA A 125 12.30 0.39 -11.07
C ALA A 125 11.71 0.13 -12.46
N TRP A 126 10.79 0.98 -12.94
CA TRP A 126 10.09 0.81 -14.21
C TRP A 126 11.02 0.92 -15.42
N SER A 127 11.98 1.84 -15.36
CA SER A 127 13.00 2.02 -16.40
C SER A 127 14.09 0.94 -16.40
N HIS A 128 14.25 0.19 -15.31
CA HIS A 128 15.27 -0.86 -15.23
C HIS A 128 14.79 -2.17 -15.90
N PRO A 129 15.63 -2.87 -16.71
CA PRO A 129 15.22 -4.09 -17.42
C PRO A 129 14.67 -5.20 -16.52
N THR A 130 15.18 -5.31 -15.29
CA THR A 130 14.71 -6.31 -14.32
C THR A 130 13.44 -5.92 -13.58
N GLN A 131 12.94 -4.69 -13.77
CA GLN A 131 11.76 -4.14 -13.11
C GLN A 131 11.80 -4.25 -11.59
N ARG A 132 12.95 -3.83 -11.04
CA ARG A 132 13.29 -3.89 -9.61
C ARG A 132 14.05 -2.63 -9.19
N TYR A 133 13.78 -2.15 -7.98
CA TYR A 133 14.61 -1.16 -7.30
C TYR A 133 15.40 -1.83 -6.16
N LYS A 134 16.73 -1.83 -6.24
CA LYS A 134 17.62 -2.44 -5.22
C LYS A 134 17.13 -3.81 -4.71
N ARG A 135 16.76 -4.70 -5.65
CA ARG A 135 16.18 -6.06 -5.48
C ARG A 135 14.69 -6.15 -5.17
N ILE A 136 14.01 -5.06 -4.85
CA ILE A 136 12.56 -5.05 -4.61
C ILE A 136 11.83 -5.01 -5.96
N PRO A 137 11.01 -6.03 -6.31
CA PRO A 137 10.23 -6.04 -7.53
C PRO A 137 9.06 -5.05 -7.46
N ILE A 138 8.70 -4.48 -8.62
CA ILE A 138 7.61 -3.50 -8.72
C ILE A 138 6.31 -3.94 -8.03
N PRO A 139 5.82 -5.20 -8.15
CA PRO A 139 4.62 -5.63 -7.43
C PRO A 139 4.66 -5.37 -5.92
N GLN A 140 5.82 -5.57 -5.27
CA GLN A 140 5.95 -5.31 -3.83
C GLN A 140 5.92 -3.81 -3.51
N LEU A 141 6.52 -2.98 -4.37
CA LEU A 141 6.43 -1.52 -4.23
C LEU A 141 4.97 -1.04 -4.37
N LEU A 142 4.26 -1.56 -5.38
CA LEU A 142 2.85 -1.22 -5.63
C LEU A 142 1.94 -1.68 -4.48
N THR A 143 2.17 -2.86 -3.90
CA THR A 143 1.44 -3.32 -2.70
C THR A 143 1.65 -2.36 -1.53
N GLY A 144 2.90 -1.96 -1.26
CA GLY A 144 3.17 -0.99 -0.19
C GLY A 144 2.48 0.36 -0.42
N PHE A 145 2.44 0.83 -1.66
CA PHE A 145 1.79 2.10 -1.98
C PHE A 145 0.26 2.04 -1.98
N LEU A 146 -0.33 0.94 -2.46
CA LEU A 146 -1.78 0.75 -2.44
C LEU A 146 -2.37 1.06 -1.07
N THR A 147 -1.69 0.60 -0.02
CA THR A 147 -2.26 0.76 1.31
C THR A 147 -2.18 2.18 1.83
N VAL A 148 -1.12 2.93 1.50
CA VAL A 148 -1.05 4.36 1.85
C VAL A 148 -1.85 5.24 0.91
N SER A 149 -2.20 4.76 -0.29
CA SER A 149 -2.99 5.52 -1.28
C SER A 149 -4.43 5.81 -0.85
N LYS A 150 -4.92 5.13 0.19
CA LYS A 150 -6.21 5.42 0.84
C LYS A 150 -6.18 6.65 1.77
N ASN A 151 -5.00 7.19 2.07
CA ASN A 151 -4.83 8.33 2.95
C ASN A 151 -4.99 9.65 2.16
N ASP A 152 -5.84 10.55 2.62
CA ASP A 152 -6.18 11.80 1.91
C ASP A 152 -4.95 12.69 1.65
N ALA A 153 -4.00 12.76 2.58
CA ALA A 153 -2.77 13.53 2.39
C ALA A 153 -1.90 12.92 1.28
N ILE A 154 -1.84 11.59 1.19
CA ILE A 154 -1.13 10.89 0.11
C ILE A 154 -1.83 11.08 -1.23
N GLN A 155 -3.16 11.07 -1.25
CA GLN A 155 -3.93 11.35 -2.47
C GLN A 155 -3.64 12.78 -2.96
N GLN A 156 -3.77 13.78 -2.09
CA GLN A 156 -3.51 15.17 -2.48
C GLN A 156 -2.06 15.38 -2.94
N LYS A 157 -1.09 14.79 -2.23
CA LYS A 157 0.31 14.87 -2.62
C LYS A 157 0.56 14.17 -3.98
N THR A 158 -0.09 13.04 -4.22
CA THR A 158 -0.03 12.33 -5.51
C THR A 158 -0.62 13.18 -6.64
N ALA A 159 -1.72 13.89 -6.38
CA ALA A 159 -2.30 14.84 -7.32
C ALA A 159 -1.30 15.95 -7.68
N ASN A 160 -0.67 16.55 -6.66
CA ASN A 160 0.31 17.63 -6.82
C ASN A 160 1.55 17.20 -7.61
N LEU A 161 1.95 15.93 -7.51
CA LEU A 161 3.11 15.39 -8.21
C LEU A 161 2.88 15.20 -9.71
N ASN A 162 1.62 15.14 -10.16
CA ASN A 162 1.24 14.90 -11.55
C ASN A 162 1.89 13.62 -12.14
N LYS A 163 1.92 12.54 -11.36
CA LYS A 163 2.53 11.24 -11.71
C LYS A 163 1.54 10.14 -12.07
N LEU A 164 0.25 10.47 -12.23
CA LEU A 164 -0.80 9.48 -12.56
C LEU A 164 -0.55 8.78 -13.91
N SER A 165 0.11 9.45 -14.86
CA SER A 165 0.48 8.86 -16.15
C SER A 165 1.31 7.58 -16.00
N LEU A 166 2.26 7.57 -15.07
CA LEU A 166 3.08 6.38 -14.78
C LEU A 166 2.21 5.22 -14.28
N LEU A 167 1.28 5.48 -13.35
CA LEU A 167 0.38 4.45 -12.84
C LEU A 167 -0.57 3.92 -13.94
N ILE A 168 -1.05 4.81 -14.81
CA ILE A 168 -1.87 4.42 -15.96
C ILE A 168 -1.09 3.50 -16.91
N GLU A 169 0.16 3.82 -17.23
CA GLU A 169 1.03 2.98 -18.06
C GLU A 169 1.26 1.61 -17.40
N MET A 170 1.63 1.61 -16.12
CA MET A 170 1.92 0.40 -15.36
C MET A 170 0.71 -0.53 -15.20
N SER A 171 -0.52 0.02 -15.26
CA SER A 171 -1.76 -0.77 -15.20
C SER A 171 -1.88 -1.85 -16.28
N GLU A 172 -1.15 -1.73 -17.38
CA GLU A 172 -1.11 -2.74 -18.46
C GLU A 172 -0.41 -4.02 -18.04
N LYS A 173 0.65 -3.87 -17.25
CA LYS A 173 1.48 -4.99 -16.81
C LYS A 173 1.13 -5.45 -15.40
N TYR A 174 0.70 -4.51 -14.56
CA TYR A 174 0.46 -4.74 -13.14
C TYR A 174 -0.98 -4.38 -12.77
N PRO A 175 -1.90 -5.36 -12.73
CA PRO A 175 -3.30 -5.13 -12.41
C PRO A 175 -3.57 -4.45 -11.06
N ILE A 176 -2.68 -4.64 -10.07
CA ILE A 176 -2.73 -3.94 -8.77
C ILE A 176 -2.74 -2.41 -8.90
N THR A 177 -2.21 -1.89 -10.01
CA THR A 177 -2.22 -0.45 -10.26
C THR A 177 -3.63 0.10 -10.46
N LEU A 178 -4.60 -0.73 -10.89
CA LEU A 178 -6.00 -0.34 -10.95
C LEU A 178 -6.62 -0.22 -9.55
N ASP A 179 -6.24 -1.09 -8.59
CA ASP A 179 -6.64 -0.93 -7.18
C ASP A 179 -6.10 0.39 -6.60
N ILE A 180 -4.87 0.76 -6.95
CA ILE A 180 -4.27 2.05 -6.55
C ILE A 180 -5.03 3.21 -7.17
N LEU A 181 -5.27 3.17 -8.49
CA LEU A 181 -6.00 4.23 -9.20
C LEU A 181 -7.44 4.39 -8.68
N TRP A 182 -8.08 3.30 -8.24
CA TRP A 182 -9.38 3.39 -7.57
C TRP A 182 -9.28 4.06 -6.20
N SER A 183 -8.30 3.67 -5.39
CA SER A 183 -8.10 4.28 -4.07
C SER A 183 -7.77 5.77 -4.18
N LEU A 184 -7.01 6.16 -5.21
CA LEU A 184 -6.67 7.55 -5.50
C LEU A 184 -7.85 8.35 -6.08
N SER A 185 -8.80 7.73 -6.78
CA SER A 185 -9.89 8.45 -7.46
C SER A 185 -10.95 9.02 -6.53
N PHE A 186 -10.80 8.85 -5.21
CA PHE A 186 -11.60 9.56 -4.21
C PHE A 186 -11.20 11.03 -4.05
N ASN A 187 -10.02 11.44 -4.55
CA ASN A 187 -9.58 12.83 -4.57
C ASN A 187 -10.00 13.54 -5.87
N GLU A 188 -10.59 14.74 -5.75
CA GLU A 188 -11.17 15.49 -6.89
C GLU A 188 -10.13 15.91 -7.94
N ASP A 189 -8.95 16.36 -7.53
CA ASP A 189 -7.88 16.74 -8.45
C ASP A 189 -7.40 15.54 -9.27
N ILE A 190 -7.29 14.38 -8.62
CA ILE A 190 -6.98 13.12 -9.30
C ILE A 190 -8.09 12.75 -10.29
N GLN A 191 -9.37 12.90 -9.92
CA GLN A 191 -10.47 12.64 -10.85
C GLN A 191 -10.37 13.52 -12.10
N GLN A 192 -10.08 14.81 -11.94
CA GLN A 192 -9.89 15.73 -13.06
C GLN A 192 -8.73 15.30 -13.95
N GLN A 193 -7.58 14.95 -13.36
CA GLN A 193 -6.42 14.45 -14.10
C GLN A 193 -6.75 13.15 -14.86
N LEU A 194 -7.44 12.20 -14.24
CA LEU A 194 -7.85 10.95 -14.90
C LEU A 194 -8.86 11.19 -16.04
N ARG A 195 -9.86 12.06 -15.84
CA ARG A 195 -10.84 12.45 -16.87
C ARG A 195 -10.16 13.13 -18.07
N SER A 196 -9.09 13.90 -17.83
CA SER A 196 -8.33 14.55 -18.90
C SER A 196 -7.61 13.54 -19.81
N ASN A 197 -7.34 12.32 -19.33
CA ASN A 197 -6.70 11.26 -20.09
C ASN A 197 -7.74 10.43 -20.88
N ARG A 198 -8.08 10.90 -22.08
CA ARG A 198 -9.06 10.24 -22.97
C ARG A 198 -8.73 8.78 -23.27
N LEU A 199 -7.44 8.47 -23.49
CA LEU A 199 -6.99 7.10 -23.79
C LEU A 199 -7.29 6.15 -22.63
N PHE A 200 -7.01 6.58 -21.41
CA PHE A 200 -7.31 5.82 -20.20
C PHE A 200 -8.82 5.62 -20.02
N MET A 201 -9.63 6.67 -20.21
CA MET A 201 -11.09 6.57 -20.11
C MET A 201 -11.69 5.57 -21.12
N SER A 202 -11.27 5.64 -22.38
CA SER A 202 -11.70 4.67 -23.41
C SER A 202 -11.26 3.25 -23.06
N LYS A 203 -10.08 3.08 -22.47
CA LYS A 203 -9.58 1.78 -22.01
C LYS A 203 -10.42 1.23 -20.87
N LEU A 204 -10.74 2.01 -19.85
CA LEU A 204 -11.59 1.58 -18.73
C LEU A 204 -12.97 1.13 -19.20
N ALA A 205 -13.60 1.89 -20.10
CA ALA A 205 -14.89 1.54 -20.68
C ALA A 205 -14.87 0.18 -21.38
N ARG A 206 -13.81 -0.13 -22.14
CA ARG A 206 -13.64 -1.43 -22.79
C ARG A 206 -13.34 -2.56 -21.80
N LEU A 207 -12.55 -2.28 -20.77
CA LEU A 207 -12.18 -3.29 -19.77
C LEU A 207 -13.37 -3.73 -18.92
N LYS A 208 -14.36 -2.86 -18.71
CA LYS A 208 -15.63 -3.16 -18.03
C LYS A 208 -16.36 -4.36 -18.65
N GLU A 209 -16.24 -4.56 -19.96
CA GLU A 209 -16.90 -5.63 -20.72
C GLU A 209 -16.06 -6.92 -20.81
N LYS A 210 -14.74 -6.82 -20.65
CA LYS A 210 -13.79 -7.90 -20.98
C LYS A 210 -13.39 -8.79 -19.81
N TYR A 211 -13.42 -8.29 -18.57
CA TYR A 211 -12.95 -9.08 -17.42
C TYR A 211 -14.02 -10.03 -16.88
N SER A 212 -13.70 -11.33 -16.82
CA SER A 212 -14.51 -12.34 -16.12
C SER A 212 -14.29 -12.33 -14.60
N ASN A 213 -13.18 -11.77 -14.12
CA ASN A 213 -12.84 -11.69 -12.71
C ASN A 213 -13.70 -10.61 -12.01
N GLU A 214 -14.52 -11.04 -11.05
CA GLU A 214 -15.43 -10.19 -10.30
C GLU A 214 -14.72 -9.06 -9.55
N LYS A 215 -13.58 -9.35 -8.91
CA LYS A 215 -12.78 -8.33 -8.21
C LYS A 215 -12.34 -7.23 -9.17
N MET A 216 -11.79 -7.60 -10.33
CA MET A 216 -11.34 -6.64 -11.33
C MET A 216 -12.49 -5.82 -11.92
N ARG A 217 -13.65 -6.45 -12.13
CA ARG A 217 -14.86 -5.71 -12.52
C ARG A 217 -15.20 -4.66 -11.47
N LYS A 218 -15.30 -5.04 -10.19
CA LYS A 218 -15.62 -4.11 -9.09
C LYS A 218 -14.67 -2.91 -9.06
N ILE A 219 -13.37 -3.14 -9.23
CA ILE A 219 -12.35 -2.08 -9.28
C ILE A 219 -12.62 -1.12 -10.44
N ILE A 220 -12.76 -1.66 -11.67
CA ILE A 220 -13.00 -0.85 -12.87
C ILE A 220 -14.30 -0.05 -12.74
N PHE A 221 -15.37 -0.69 -12.26
CA PHE A 221 -16.64 -0.02 -11.99
C PHE A 221 -16.49 1.08 -10.94
N GLY A 222 -15.75 0.83 -9.86
CA GLY A 222 -15.48 1.83 -8.82
C GLY A 222 -14.71 3.04 -9.35
N ILE A 223 -13.71 2.83 -10.20
CA ILE A 223 -13.01 3.92 -10.88
C ILE A 223 -13.98 4.70 -11.75
N LEU A 224 -14.70 4.04 -12.65
CA LEU A 224 -15.64 4.70 -13.55
C LEU A 224 -16.70 5.49 -12.79
N TRP A 225 -17.26 4.90 -11.73
CA TRP A 225 -18.22 5.54 -10.84
C TRP A 225 -17.65 6.83 -10.24
N ASN A 226 -16.45 6.78 -9.65
CA ASN A 226 -15.81 7.99 -9.10
C ASN A 226 -15.50 9.05 -10.17
N LEU A 227 -15.33 8.63 -11.43
CA LEU A 227 -15.07 9.54 -12.55
C LEU A 227 -16.34 10.02 -13.26
N GLU A 228 -17.53 9.53 -12.92
CA GLU A 228 -18.79 10.10 -13.41
C GLU A 228 -18.95 11.53 -12.87
N SER A 229 -19.36 12.46 -13.73
CA SER A 229 -19.46 13.89 -13.40
C SER A 229 -20.77 14.25 -12.67
N CYS A 230 -21.72 13.31 -12.58
CA CYS A 230 -23.06 13.52 -12.08
C CYS A 230 -23.36 12.66 -10.84
N HIS A 231 -22.73 12.97 -9.71
CA HIS A 231 -23.24 12.51 -8.40
C HIS A 231 -24.17 13.53 -7.74
N GLN A 232 -24.18 14.79 -8.22
CA GLN A 232 -25.02 15.86 -7.67
C GLN A 232 -26.45 15.90 -8.24
N ASP A 233 -26.74 15.20 -9.34
CA ASP A 233 -28.05 15.24 -10.03
C ASP A 233 -28.90 13.97 -9.86
N ARG A 234 -28.64 13.15 -8.84
CA ARG A 234 -29.64 12.13 -8.48
C ARG A 234 -30.67 12.77 -7.57
N PRO A 235 -31.95 12.86 -7.97
CA PRO A 235 -32.99 13.19 -7.03
C PRO A 235 -32.95 12.17 -5.91
N THR A 236 -32.99 12.63 -4.67
CA THR A 236 -33.20 11.82 -3.47
C THR A 236 -34.61 11.20 -3.41
N SER A 237 -35.31 11.09 -4.55
CA SER A 237 -36.62 10.47 -4.66
C SER A 237 -36.46 9.11 -5.34
N ASP A 238 -36.37 8.08 -4.53
CA ASP A 238 -37.04 6.78 -4.74
C ASP A 238 -36.81 5.85 -3.52
N PHE A 239 -36.72 6.41 -2.31
CA PHE A 239 -37.18 5.71 -1.11
C PHE A 239 -38.63 6.12 -0.89
N ILE A 240 -39.52 5.51 -1.68
CA ILE A 240 -40.91 5.39 -1.26
C ILE A 240 -40.87 4.49 -0.03
N ASP A 241 -41.24 5.07 1.11
CA ASP A 241 -41.69 4.36 2.30
C ASP A 241 -42.72 3.31 1.91
N GLU A 242 -42.33 2.05 1.88
CA GLU A 242 -43.26 0.93 2.02
C GLU A 242 -42.94 0.14 3.29
N LYS A 243 -43.55 0.65 4.37
CA LYS A 243 -44.14 -0.08 5.49
C LYS A 243 -43.21 -0.96 6.34
N THR A 244 -42.94 -0.42 7.52
CA THR A 244 -42.95 -1.12 8.81
C THR A 244 -43.86 -2.35 8.81
N PHE A 245 -43.30 -3.49 9.21
CA PHE A 245 -44.04 -4.57 9.84
C PHE A 245 -43.38 -4.90 11.18
N ASP A 246 -44.24 -4.99 12.19
CA ASP A 246 -43.98 -5.38 13.59
C ASP A 246 -43.22 -6.70 13.73
#